data_AF-A0A817XGC9-F1
#
_entry.id   AF-A0A817XGC9-F1
#
_cell.length_a   1.000
_cell.length_b   1.000
_cell.length_c   1.000
_cell.angle_alpha   90.00
_cell.angle_beta   90.00
_cell.angle_gamma   90.00
#
_symmetry.space_group_name_H-M   'P 1'
#
loop_
_entity.id
_entity.type
_entity.pdbx_description
1 polymer ?
#
loop_
_entity_poly.entity_id
_entity_poly.type
_entity_poly.pdbx_seq_one_letter_code
_entity_poly.pdbx_strand_id
1 'polypeptide(L)'
;MCILAPTYIPRNFRVMQVLDATTVQFAWEPPLAVDEVNIRGFLKAYQVIEMFRLDDPENSLRVVPHIAPGQTWVTLFNAPSNGVIGARIRIETERYLGPTSLVTEFQTREGRPGPVTNFRGVPFAGNGIFLFWDPPDEPNGFIIGYQIDYRTIESIVAQPGLDQPSIIIQDPNQRSYLIGGLKPNTKYRVQARARTIVGLSTSPAMIELTTNYSLVPSKPKFFVSYRGPTFFNVSFDPTIMTIPGSLYYVQYKEDERDGESIFKRTYVVSNDRTIIVSPLEPGKTYITILVAGDGIRAETKSDRQLVSTLGKDRRPRFSDAPWFIGLLISLIILVIVLIAVCVLMTRKGGKYPEQDLIHGDDDDKFTDYNRAPSDLSMGEIDDEKRRTYLVKYGESDGVANDGQHDDQKNFSTAV
;
A
#
# COMPACT_ATOMS: atom_id res chain seq x y z
N MET A 1 -52.46 -25.65 -33.44
CA MET A 1 -52.28 -25.22 -32.03
C MET A 1 -51.02 -24.35 -32.01
N CYS A 2 -51.16 -23.04 -31.85
CA CYS A 2 -50.03 -22.11 -31.86
C CYS A 2 -49.26 -22.26 -30.53
N ILE A 3 -47.97 -22.55 -30.62
CA ILE A 3 -47.07 -22.62 -29.46
C ILE A 3 -46.71 -21.17 -29.10
N LEU A 4 -47.21 -20.68 -27.97
CA LEU A 4 -46.97 -19.31 -27.50
C LEU A 4 -45.75 -19.25 -26.59
N ALA A 5 -45.06 -18.10 -26.59
CA ALA A 5 -43.95 -17.83 -25.69
C ALA A 5 -44.45 -17.73 -24.23
N PRO A 6 -43.66 -18.17 -23.23
CA PRO A 6 -44.02 -18.04 -21.83
C PRO A 6 -44.10 -16.55 -21.44
N THR A 7 -45.22 -16.12 -20.86
CA THR A 7 -45.46 -14.73 -20.45
C THR A 7 -45.20 -14.47 -18.95
N TYR A 8 -44.95 -15.54 -18.18
CA TYR A 8 -44.79 -15.44 -16.74
C TYR A 8 -43.39 -14.93 -16.34
N ILE A 9 -43.37 -14.03 -15.35
CA ILE A 9 -42.15 -13.50 -14.71
C ILE A 9 -42.16 -13.97 -13.26
N PRO A 10 -41.12 -14.69 -12.77
CA PRO A 10 -40.99 -15.01 -11.35
C PRO A 10 -41.00 -13.75 -10.49
N ARG A 11 -41.88 -13.72 -9.47
CA ARG A 11 -42.07 -12.55 -8.61
C ARG A 11 -41.05 -12.55 -7.46
N ASN A 12 -40.76 -11.34 -6.96
CA ASN A 12 -39.94 -11.11 -5.76
C ASN A 12 -38.58 -11.86 -5.78
N PHE A 13 -37.91 -11.85 -6.94
CA PHE A 13 -36.56 -12.41 -7.06
C PHE A 13 -35.57 -11.55 -6.27
N ARG A 14 -34.97 -12.13 -5.24
CA ARG A 14 -34.09 -11.42 -4.31
C ARG A 14 -32.90 -12.26 -3.90
N VAL A 15 -31.84 -11.57 -3.47
CA VAL A 15 -30.68 -12.18 -2.82
C VAL A 15 -31.05 -12.45 -1.37
N MET A 16 -30.98 -13.71 -0.94
CA MET A 16 -31.16 -14.09 0.47
C MET A 16 -29.89 -13.80 1.26
N GLN A 17 -28.74 -14.26 0.75
CA GLN A 17 -27.43 -14.07 1.37
C GLN A 17 -26.31 -14.28 0.36
N VAL A 18 -25.21 -13.55 0.57
CA VAL A 18 -23.93 -13.76 -0.12
C VAL A 18 -23.04 -14.57 0.83
N LEU A 19 -22.73 -15.82 0.44
CA LEU A 19 -22.02 -16.76 1.30
C LEU A 19 -20.51 -16.56 1.25
N ASP A 20 -19.95 -16.40 0.05
CA ASP A 20 -18.52 -16.17 -0.18
C ASP A 20 -18.29 -15.24 -1.39
N ALA A 21 -17.11 -15.31 -2.02
CA ALA A 21 -16.78 -14.48 -3.18
C ALA A 21 -17.47 -14.89 -4.49
N THR A 22 -17.92 -16.14 -4.60
CA THR A 22 -18.52 -16.72 -5.81
C THR A 22 -19.82 -17.49 -5.53
N THR A 23 -20.30 -17.51 -4.29
CA THR A 23 -21.46 -18.30 -3.87
C THR A 23 -22.54 -17.37 -3.31
N VAL A 24 -23.72 -17.44 -3.91
CA VAL A 24 -24.86 -16.57 -3.60
C VAL A 24 -26.13 -17.40 -3.53
N GLN A 25 -26.97 -17.09 -2.55
CA GLN A 25 -28.28 -17.72 -2.40
C GLN A 25 -29.38 -16.76 -2.84
N PHE A 26 -30.26 -17.24 -3.71
CA PHE A 26 -31.42 -16.49 -4.21
C PHE A 26 -32.72 -17.12 -3.73
N ALA A 27 -33.76 -16.30 -3.63
CA ALA A 27 -35.14 -16.74 -3.46
C ALA A 27 -36.10 -15.95 -4.35
N TRP A 28 -37.21 -16.57 -4.69
CA TRP A 28 -38.32 -15.97 -5.41
C TRP A 28 -39.65 -16.48 -4.86
N GLU A 29 -40.75 -15.92 -5.35
CA GLU A 29 -42.10 -16.40 -5.05
C GLU A 29 -42.54 -17.44 -6.08
N PRO A 30 -43.26 -18.50 -5.65
CA PRO A 30 -43.82 -19.46 -6.58
C PRO A 30 -44.86 -18.78 -7.48
N PRO A 31 -45.09 -19.30 -8.71
CA PRO A 31 -46.20 -18.83 -9.53
C PRO A 31 -47.51 -18.93 -8.76
N LEU A 32 -48.25 -17.83 -8.69
CA LEU A 32 -49.60 -17.84 -8.18
C LEU A 32 -50.40 -18.78 -9.09
N ALA A 33 -51.17 -19.70 -8.50
CA ALA A 33 -51.97 -20.71 -9.22
C ALA A 33 -52.91 -20.13 -10.30
N VAL A 34 -53.06 -18.81 -10.36
CA VAL A 34 -53.82 -18.06 -11.38
C VAL A 34 -53.13 -18.06 -12.76
N ASP A 35 -51.82 -18.31 -12.85
CA ASP A 35 -51.05 -18.35 -14.11
C ASP A 35 -51.03 -19.74 -14.78
N GLU A 36 -51.74 -20.74 -14.24
CA GLU A 36 -51.92 -22.08 -14.84
C GLU A 36 -52.60 -22.03 -16.23
N VAL A 37 -53.22 -20.91 -16.60
CA VAL A 37 -53.95 -20.78 -17.87
C VAL A 37 -53.00 -20.68 -19.09
N ASN A 38 -51.72 -20.34 -18.92
CA ASN A 38 -50.79 -20.15 -20.06
C ASN A 38 -49.60 -21.13 -20.16
N ILE A 39 -49.52 -22.15 -19.32
CA ILE A 39 -48.58 -23.29 -19.51
C ILE A 39 -49.26 -24.40 -20.34
N ARG A 40 -50.05 -24.02 -21.35
CA ARG A 40 -50.80 -24.96 -22.19
C ARG A 40 -49.96 -25.39 -23.40
N GLY A 41 -49.21 -26.49 -23.22
CA GLY A 41 -48.74 -27.33 -24.33
C GLY A 41 -47.29 -27.75 -24.24
N PHE A 42 -47.05 -28.94 -23.69
CA PHE A 42 -45.95 -29.87 -24.02
C PHE A 42 -44.51 -29.33 -24.21
N LEU A 43 -44.11 -28.31 -23.45
CA LEU A 43 -42.69 -27.90 -23.39
C LEU A 43 -42.24 -27.88 -21.93
N LYS A 44 -41.16 -28.61 -21.63
CA LYS A 44 -40.48 -28.49 -20.33
C LYS A 44 -39.98 -27.05 -20.22
N ALA A 45 -40.53 -26.32 -19.25
CA ALA A 45 -40.10 -24.97 -18.94
C ALA A 45 -39.09 -25.02 -17.79
N TYR A 46 -38.02 -24.22 -17.89
CA TYR A 46 -36.94 -24.15 -16.92
C TYR A 46 -36.82 -22.73 -16.39
N GLN A 47 -36.57 -22.59 -15.10
CA GLN A 47 -36.12 -21.32 -14.55
C GLN A 47 -34.66 -21.14 -14.93
N VAL A 48 -34.28 -19.94 -15.37
CA VAL A 48 -32.90 -19.60 -15.70
C VAL A 48 -32.55 -18.32 -14.98
N ILE A 49 -31.44 -18.37 -14.24
CA ILE A 49 -30.87 -17.22 -13.53
C ILE A 49 -29.65 -16.78 -14.32
N GLU A 50 -29.64 -15.50 -14.69
CA GLU A 50 -28.50 -14.84 -15.33
C GLU A 50 -27.84 -13.92 -14.28
N MET A 51 -26.54 -14.10 -14.07
CA MET A 51 -25.72 -13.25 -13.20
C MET A 51 -24.63 -12.60 -14.03
N PHE A 52 -24.38 -11.31 -13.83
CA PHE A 52 -23.39 -10.54 -14.58
C PHE A 52 -22.82 -9.43 -13.72
N ARG A 53 -21.61 -8.98 -14.01
CA ARG A 53 -21.12 -7.75 -13.37
C ARG A 53 -21.83 -6.56 -14.01
N LEU A 54 -22.18 -5.53 -13.22
CA LEU A 54 -22.90 -4.38 -13.75
C LEU A 54 -22.08 -3.55 -14.75
N ASP A 55 -20.76 -3.61 -14.68
CA ASP A 55 -19.83 -2.97 -15.62
C ASP A 55 -19.62 -3.78 -16.91
N ASP A 56 -19.98 -5.06 -16.93
CA ASP A 56 -19.92 -5.95 -18.09
C ASP A 56 -21.16 -6.87 -18.16
N PRO A 57 -22.34 -6.32 -18.54
CA PRO A 57 -23.58 -7.08 -18.59
C PRO A 57 -23.66 -8.09 -19.73
N GLU A 58 -22.79 -7.97 -20.75
CA GLU A 58 -22.75 -8.90 -21.89
C GLU A 58 -22.16 -10.26 -21.49
N ASN A 59 -21.20 -10.26 -20.57
CA ASN A 59 -20.58 -11.48 -20.04
C ASN A 59 -21.40 -12.08 -18.89
N SER A 60 -22.62 -12.53 -19.20
CA SER A 60 -23.52 -13.12 -18.21
C SER A 60 -23.27 -14.63 -18.00
N LEU A 61 -23.13 -15.05 -16.75
CA LEU A 61 -23.23 -16.45 -16.35
C LEU A 61 -24.69 -16.88 -16.32
N ARG A 62 -25.05 -17.82 -17.20
CA ARG A 62 -26.39 -18.43 -17.24
C ARG A 62 -26.40 -19.72 -16.47
N VAL A 63 -27.33 -19.85 -15.53
CA VAL A 63 -27.46 -21.05 -14.69
C VAL A 63 -28.90 -21.55 -14.72
N VAL A 64 -29.07 -22.84 -15.02
CA VAL A 64 -30.34 -23.56 -14.89
C VAL A 64 -30.31 -24.32 -13.56
N PRO A 65 -30.91 -23.81 -12.49
CA PRO A 65 -30.85 -24.46 -11.18
C PRO A 65 -31.63 -25.78 -11.18
N HIS A 66 -30.99 -26.84 -10.69
CA HIS A 66 -31.66 -28.12 -10.41
C HIS A 66 -32.31 -28.05 -9.02
N ILE A 67 -33.61 -27.78 -8.97
CA ILE A 67 -34.38 -27.62 -7.72
C ILE A 67 -35.48 -28.68 -7.60
N ALA A 68 -35.85 -29.01 -6.37
CA ALA A 68 -36.97 -29.90 -6.10
C ALA A 68 -38.32 -29.23 -6.44
N PRO A 69 -39.38 -29.99 -6.74
CA PRO A 69 -40.72 -29.43 -6.93
C PRO A 69 -41.17 -28.62 -5.70
N GLY A 70 -41.63 -27.39 -5.92
CA GLY A 70 -42.07 -26.49 -4.84
C GLY A 70 -40.95 -25.73 -4.12
N GLN A 71 -39.68 -26.00 -4.43
CA GLN A 71 -38.56 -25.22 -3.92
C GLN A 71 -38.49 -23.85 -4.62
N THR A 72 -38.34 -22.78 -3.84
CA THR A 72 -38.35 -21.38 -4.33
C THR A 72 -37.08 -20.62 -3.97
N TRP A 73 -36.00 -21.35 -3.72
CA TRP A 73 -34.68 -20.80 -3.40
C TRP A 73 -33.60 -21.73 -3.95
N VAL A 74 -32.43 -21.17 -4.25
CA VAL A 74 -31.27 -21.93 -4.72
C VAL A 74 -29.97 -21.27 -4.31
N THR A 75 -28.94 -22.09 -4.05
CA THR A 75 -27.55 -21.64 -3.89
C THR A 75 -26.83 -21.84 -5.20
N LEU A 76 -26.31 -20.76 -5.77
CA LEU A 76 -25.52 -20.77 -6.99
C LEU A 76 -24.04 -20.56 -6.67
N PHE A 77 -23.18 -21.26 -7.40
CA PHE A 77 -21.73 -21.17 -7.30
C PHE A 77 -21.16 -20.47 -8.55
N ASN A 78 -19.90 -20.07 -8.48
CA ASN A 78 -19.17 -19.39 -9.57
C ASN A 78 -19.81 -18.07 -10.01
N ALA A 79 -20.55 -17.40 -9.12
CA ALA A 79 -21.01 -16.03 -9.36
C ALA A 79 -19.81 -15.13 -9.69
N PRO A 80 -19.96 -14.16 -10.61
CA PRO A 80 -18.90 -13.22 -10.90
C PRO A 80 -18.45 -12.54 -9.61
N SER A 81 -17.14 -12.59 -9.34
CA SER A 81 -16.55 -12.05 -8.11
C SER A 81 -15.99 -10.65 -8.34
N ASN A 82 -15.65 -9.96 -7.25
CA ASN A 82 -14.92 -8.68 -7.26
C ASN A 82 -15.66 -7.55 -8.00
N GLY A 83 -16.88 -7.22 -7.56
CA GLY A 83 -17.65 -6.10 -8.12
C GLY A 83 -19.11 -6.09 -7.66
N VAL A 84 -19.86 -5.09 -8.17
CA VAL A 84 -21.32 -5.05 -8.02
C VAL A 84 -21.94 -5.96 -9.07
N ILE A 85 -22.69 -6.96 -8.61
CA ILE A 85 -23.25 -8.02 -9.42
C ILE A 85 -24.75 -7.77 -9.58
N GLY A 86 -25.22 -7.85 -10.82
CA GLY A 86 -26.63 -7.90 -11.17
C GLY A 86 -27.08 -9.35 -11.40
N ALA A 87 -28.26 -9.70 -10.90
CA ALA A 87 -28.89 -10.98 -11.20
C ALA A 87 -30.34 -10.80 -11.63
N ARG A 88 -30.80 -11.60 -12.58
CA ARG A 88 -32.20 -11.65 -13.01
C ARG A 88 -32.63 -13.08 -13.30
N ILE A 89 -33.91 -13.37 -13.12
CA ILE A 89 -34.50 -14.69 -13.38
C ILE A 89 -35.53 -14.60 -14.49
N ARG A 90 -35.60 -15.63 -15.34
CA ARG A 90 -36.67 -15.80 -16.34
C ARG A 90 -37.10 -17.26 -16.46
N ILE A 91 -38.23 -17.47 -17.11
CA ILE A 91 -38.64 -18.81 -17.54
C ILE A 91 -38.26 -18.99 -19.02
N GLU A 92 -37.59 -20.09 -19.33
CA GLU A 92 -37.25 -20.50 -20.69
C GLU A 92 -37.95 -21.81 -21.04
N THR A 93 -38.37 -21.94 -22.29
CA THR A 93 -38.84 -23.20 -22.88
C THR A 93 -37.86 -23.64 -23.96
N GLU A 94 -37.96 -24.86 -24.49
CA GLU A 94 -37.08 -25.34 -25.57
C GLU A 94 -37.07 -24.43 -26.82
N ARG A 95 -38.10 -23.60 -27.02
CA ARG A 95 -38.23 -22.73 -28.22
C ARG A 95 -38.29 -21.24 -27.94
N TYR A 96 -38.68 -20.83 -26.73
CA TYR A 96 -38.97 -19.42 -26.43
C TYR A 96 -38.42 -19.00 -25.07
N LEU A 97 -37.85 -17.80 -25.04
CA LEU A 97 -37.42 -17.11 -23.84
C LEU A 97 -38.57 -16.26 -23.30
N GLY A 98 -38.91 -16.43 -22.02
CA GLY A 98 -39.86 -15.58 -21.33
C GLY A 98 -39.23 -14.25 -20.89
N PRO A 99 -40.06 -13.30 -20.46
CA PRO A 99 -39.60 -12.03 -19.92
C PRO A 99 -38.74 -12.22 -18.66
N THR A 100 -37.72 -11.36 -18.50
CA THR A 100 -36.85 -11.34 -17.32
C THR A 100 -37.46 -10.55 -16.17
N SER A 101 -37.16 -10.97 -14.93
CA SER A 101 -37.41 -10.17 -13.74
C SER A 101 -36.64 -8.84 -13.77
N LEU A 102 -36.96 -7.97 -12.83
CA LEU A 102 -36.06 -6.86 -12.48
C LEU A 102 -34.68 -7.40 -12.06
N VAL A 103 -33.65 -6.58 -12.31
CA VAL A 103 -32.28 -6.89 -11.88
C VAL A 103 -32.18 -6.61 -10.40
N THR A 104 -31.74 -7.62 -9.64
CA THR A 104 -31.40 -7.49 -8.23
C THR A 104 -29.89 -7.35 -8.13
N GLU A 105 -29.44 -6.28 -7.47
CA GLU A 105 -28.03 -5.94 -7.32
C GLU A 105 -27.50 -6.33 -5.94
N PHE A 106 -26.25 -6.79 -5.89
CA PHE A 106 -25.55 -7.13 -4.66
C PHE A 106 -24.03 -7.07 -4.84
N GLN A 107 -23.30 -6.93 -3.73
CA GLN A 107 -21.83 -6.93 -3.72
C GLN A 107 -21.31 -8.31 -3.30
N THR A 108 -20.41 -8.89 -4.09
CA THR A 108 -19.68 -10.10 -3.67
C THR A 108 -18.54 -9.75 -2.71
N ARG A 109 -18.24 -10.67 -1.79
CA ARG A 109 -17.08 -10.52 -0.89
C ARG A 109 -15.79 -10.79 -1.65
N GLU A 110 -14.66 -10.31 -1.13
CA GLU A 110 -13.37 -10.79 -1.59
C GLU A 110 -13.18 -12.27 -1.21
N GLY A 111 -12.38 -12.97 -2.00
CA GLY A 111 -12.12 -14.39 -1.91
C GLY A 111 -10.70 -14.73 -2.30
N ARG A 112 -10.44 -16.03 -2.37
CA ARG A 112 -9.14 -16.54 -2.81
C ARG A 112 -9.04 -16.45 -4.34
N PRO A 113 -7.91 -15.98 -4.87
CA PRO A 113 -7.73 -15.85 -6.31
C PRO A 113 -7.67 -17.22 -7.00
N GLY A 114 -7.88 -17.23 -8.31
CA GLY A 114 -7.51 -18.34 -9.19
C GLY A 114 -5.98 -18.50 -9.31
N PRO A 115 -5.52 -19.53 -10.04
CA PRO A 115 -4.10 -19.69 -10.35
C PRO A 115 -3.60 -18.53 -11.23
N VAL A 116 -2.31 -18.19 -11.12
CA VAL A 116 -1.68 -17.26 -12.07
C VAL A 116 -1.67 -17.87 -13.48
N THR A 117 -1.76 -17.03 -14.50
CA THR A 117 -1.80 -17.45 -15.90
C THR A 117 -0.41 -17.34 -16.54
N ASN A 118 -0.20 -18.00 -17.68
CA ASN A 118 1.05 -17.97 -18.45
C ASN A 118 2.34 -18.24 -17.63
N PHE A 119 2.22 -19.08 -16.59
CA PHE A 119 3.34 -19.39 -15.71
C PHE A 119 4.40 -20.22 -16.43
N ARG A 120 5.60 -19.64 -16.57
CA ARG A 120 6.73 -20.25 -17.26
C ARG A 120 8.03 -19.94 -16.54
N GLY A 121 9.02 -20.79 -16.75
CA GLY A 121 10.34 -20.63 -16.18
C GLY A 121 11.42 -21.01 -17.18
N VAL A 122 12.53 -20.29 -17.13
CA VAL A 122 13.74 -20.60 -17.91
C VAL A 122 14.93 -20.74 -16.95
N PRO A 123 15.80 -21.75 -17.13
CA PRO A 123 17.06 -21.81 -16.40
C PRO A 123 17.88 -20.54 -16.62
N PHE A 124 18.43 -19.98 -15.55
CA PHE A 124 19.23 -18.75 -15.59
C PHE A 124 20.56 -18.98 -14.87
N ALA A 125 21.67 -18.77 -15.58
CA ALA A 125 22.99 -19.26 -15.15
C ALA A 125 22.95 -20.77 -14.84
N GLY A 126 23.91 -21.30 -14.07
CA GLY A 126 23.89 -22.69 -13.61
C GLY A 126 22.94 -22.93 -12.45
N ASN A 127 22.73 -21.94 -11.58
CA ASN A 127 22.06 -22.11 -10.29
C ASN A 127 20.84 -21.21 -10.09
N GLY A 128 20.20 -20.79 -11.17
CA GLY A 128 19.01 -19.96 -11.10
C GLY A 128 17.88 -20.42 -12.00
N ILE A 129 16.67 -19.99 -11.67
CA ILE A 129 15.48 -20.13 -12.49
C ILE A 129 14.81 -18.76 -12.57
N PHE A 130 14.65 -18.25 -13.79
CA PHE A 130 13.93 -17.01 -14.02
C PHE A 130 12.48 -17.31 -14.40
N LEU A 131 11.55 -16.81 -13.59
CA LEU A 131 10.12 -17.07 -13.69
C LEU A 131 9.39 -15.90 -14.30
N PHE A 132 8.31 -16.19 -15.02
CA PHE A 132 7.37 -15.22 -15.58
C PHE A 132 5.94 -15.73 -15.42
N TRP A 133 5.01 -14.82 -15.12
CA TRP A 133 3.58 -15.12 -14.99
C TRP A 133 2.73 -13.87 -15.24
N ASP A 134 1.46 -14.09 -15.53
CA ASP A 134 0.43 -13.07 -15.64
C ASP A 134 -0.58 -13.17 -14.48
N PRO A 135 -1.37 -12.12 -14.20
CA PRO A 135 -2.39 -12.16 -13.15
C PRO A 135 -3.43 -13.27 -13.38
N PRO A 136 -4.09 -13.75 -12.32
CA PRO A 136 -5.22 -14.68 -12.48
C PRO A 136 -6.35 -14.06 -13.30
N ASP A 137 -6.98 -14.86 -14.18
CA ASP A 137 -8.22 -14.47 -14.88
C ASP A 137 -9.38 -14.27 -13.89
N GLU A 138 -9.34 -15.02 -12.79
CA GLU A 138 -10.29 -14.97 -11.67
C GLU A 138 -9.61 -14.39 -10.43
N PRO A 139 -9.41 -13.06 -10.33
CA PRO A 139 -8.69 -12.48 -9.19
C PRO A 139 -9.45 -12.62 -7.87
N ASN A 140 -10.79 -12.71 -7.93
CA ASN A 140 -11.67 -12.85 -6.76
C ASN A 140 -11.41 -11.84 -5.63
N GLY A 141 -10.81 -10.68 -5.92
CA GLY A 141 -10.45 -9.65 -4.95
C GLY A 141 -9.24 -8.85 -5.42
N PHE A 142 -8.69 -7.99 -4.57
CA PHE A 142 -7.50 -7.21 -4.91
C PHE A 142 -6.23 -8.05 -4.70
N ILE A 143 -5.45 -8.21 -5.78
CA ILE A 143 -4.15 -8.87 -5.68
C ILE A 143 -3.19 -7.96 -4.90
N ILE A 144 -2.61 -8.50 -3.83
CA ILE A 144 -1.66 -7.82 -2.93
C ILE A 144 -0.26 -8.45 -3.00
N GLY A 145 0.00 -9.28 -4.01
CA GLY A 145 1.29 -9.94 -4.20
C GLY A 145 1.17 -11.41 -4.63
N TYR A 146 2.31 -12.09 -4.59
CA TYR A 146 2.48 -13.46 -5.06
C TYR A 146 3.34 -14.26 -4.08
N GLN A 147 3.14 -15.58 -4.08
CA GLN A 147 3.99 -16.52 -3.36
C GLN A 147 4.56 -17.54 -4.32
N ILE A 148 5.87 -17.76 -4.24
CA ILE A 148 6.60 -18.72 -5.06
C ILE A 148 7.23 -19.76 -4.15
N ASP A 149 6.88 -21.02 -4.38
CA ASP A 149 7.39 -22.15 -3.62
C ASP A 149 8.19 -23.07 -4.55
N TYR A 150 9.36 -23.55 -4.14
CA TYR A 150 10.21 -24.40 -5.00
C TYR A 150 10.90 -25.52 -4.23
N ARG A 151 11.18 -26.64 -4.90
CA ARG A 151 11.84 -27.82 -4.29
C ARG A 151 12.42 -28.74 -5.34
N THR A 152 13.45 -29.51 -4.98
CA THR A 152 14.01 -30.52 -5.90
C THR A 152 13.05 -31.70 -6.00
N ILE A 153 12.96 -32.34 -7.17
CA ILE A 153 12.13 -33.54 -7.34
C ILE A 153 12.55 -34.64 -6.38
N GLU A 154 13.86 -34.81 -6.16
CA GLU A 154 14.41 -35.76 -5.19
C GLU A 154 13.90 -35.50 -3.76
N SER A 155 13.85 -34.23 -3.33
CA SER A 155 13.35 -33.88 -1.99
C SER A 155 11.87 -34.18 -1.82
N ILE A 156 11.06 -34.01 -2.86
CA ILE A 156 9.63 -34.34 -2.85
C ILE A 156 9.43 -35.83 -2.60
N VAL A 157 10.23 -36.66 -3.27
CA VAL A 157 10.14 -38.13 -3.17
C VAL A 157 10.65 -38.60 -1.82
N ALA A 158 11.76 -38.02 -1.33
CA ALA A 158 12.38 -38.43 -0.09
C ALA A 158 11.62 -38.00 1.17
N GLN A 159 11.02 -36.80 1.17
CA GLN A 159 10.35 -36.21 2.33
C GLN A 159 9.05 -35.51 1.92
N PRO A 160 7.98 -36.28 1.66
CA PRO A 160 6.68 -35.71 1.33
C PRO A 160 6.16 -34.92 2.55
N GLY A 161 5.86 -33.63 2.36
CA GLY A 161 5.22 -32.78 3.37
C GLY A 161 6.16 -31.92 4.22
N LEU A 162 7.47 -31.91 3.96
CA LEU A 162 8.37 -30.93 4.59
C LEU A 162 8.05 -29.50 4.11
N ASP A 163 8.26 -28.52 5.00
CA ASP A 163 8.10 -27.10 4.69
C ASP A 163 8.88 -26.71 3.42
N GLN A 164 8.15 -26.11 2.49
CA GLN A 164 8.68 -25.67 1.21
C GLN A 164 9.27 -24.27 1.38
N PRO A 165 10.50 -23.99 0.91
CA PRO A 165 10.99 -22.63 0.89
C PRO A 165 10.04 -21.78 0.05
N SER A 166 9.54 -20.71 0.68
CA SER A 166 8.54 -19.80 0.11
C SER A 166 9.13 -18.41 -0.01
N ILE A 167 8.88 -17.80 -1.16
CA ILE A 167 9.27 -16.43 -1.48
C ILE A 167 7.98 -15.62 -1.53
N ILE A 168 7.89 -14.60 -0.67
CA ILE A 168 6.75 -13.70 -0.62
C ILE A 168 7.07 -12.42 -1.38
N ILE A 169 6.34 -12.20 -2.47
CA ILE A 169 6.40 -10.99 -3.29
C ILE A 169 5.25 -10.10 -2.85
N GLN A 170 5.59 -8.90 -2.36
CA GLN A 170 4.60 -7.93 -1.87
C GLN A 170 4.09 -7.00 -2.99
N ASP A 171 4.82 -6.89 -4.10
CA ASP A 171 4.42 -6.05 -5.23
C ASP A 171 3.34 -6.77 -6.08
N PRO A 172 2.11 -6.25 -6.15
CA PRO A 172 1.05 -6.84 -6.96
C PRO A 172 1.27 -6.67 -8.47
N ASN A 173 2.18 -5.80 -8.90
CA ASN A 173 2.51 -5.57 -10.30
C ASN A 173 3.72 -6.38 -10.78
N GLN A 174 4.39 -7.10 -9.88
CA GLN A 174 5.50 -7.96 -10.26
C GLN A 174 5.02 -9.17 -11.09
N ARG A 175 5.66 -9.38 -12.25
CA ARG A 175 5.33 -10.46 -13.22
C ARG A 175 6.49 -11.42 -13.48
N SER A 176 7.62 -11.18 -12.83
CA SER A 176 8.82 -11.99 -12.99
C SER A 176 9.65 -12.05 -11.72
N TYR A 177 10.35 -13.16 -11.50
CA TYR A 177 11.23 -13.33 -10.35
C TYR A 177 12.38 -14.29 -10.64
N LEU A 178 13.60 -13.90 -10.28
CA LEU A 178 14.77 -14.76 -10.36
C LEU A 178 15.04 -15.47 -9.02
N ILE A 179 14.78 -16.78 -8.99
CA ILE A 179 15.23 -17.63 -7.90
C ILE A 179 16.71 -17.94 -8.15
N GLY A 180 17.59 -17.48 -7.26
CA GLY A 180 19.03 -17.78 -7.31
C GLY A 180 19.46 -18.78 -6.23
N GLY A 181 20.70 -19.27 -6.33
CA GLY A 181 21.30 -20.13 -5.30
C GLY A 181 20.80 -21.57 -5.28
N LEU A 182 20.22 -22.04 -6.39
CA LEU A 182 19.80 -23.42 -6.55
C LEU A 182 20.99 -24.35 -6.79
N LYS A 183 20.78 -25.66 -6.65
CA LYS A 183 21.77 -26.66 -7.08
C LYS A 183 21.84 -26.72 -8.62
N PRO A 184 23.04 -26.78 -9.23
CA PRO A 184 23.19 -26.96 -10.68
C PRO A 184 22.72 -28.34 -11.14
N ASN A 185 22.36 -28.45 -12.41
CA ASN A 185 21.95 -29.69 -13.07
C ASN A 185 20.95 -30.51 -12.23
N THR A 186 20.00 -29.83 -11.60
CA THR A 186 19.06 -30.42 -10.66
C THR A 186 17.64 -30.08 -11.09
N LYS A 187 16.75 -31.07 -11.11
CA LYS A 187 15.34 -30.88 -11.47
C LYS A 187 14.55 -30.31 -10.30
N TYR A 188 13.91 -29.17 -10.51
CA TYR A 188 13.05 -28.49 -9.55
C TYR A 188 11.59 -28.52 -10.00
N ARG A 189 10.70 -28.60 -9.02
CA ARG A 189 9.29 -28.23 -9.15
C ARG A 189 9.10 -26.87 -8.52
N VAL A 190 8.54 -25.95 -9.30
CA VAL A 190 8.26 -24.57 -8.87
C VAL A 190 6.76 -24.33 -8.97
N GLN A 191 6.21 -23.69 -7.95
CA GLN A 191 4.79 -23.37 -7.82
C GLN A 191 4.61 -21.88 -7.56
N ALA A 192 3.62 -21.27 -8.20
CA ALA A 192 3.27 -19.86 -7.99
C ALA A 192 1.80 -19.74 -7.60
N ARG A 193 1.51 -18.87 -6.64
CA ARG A 193 0.16 -18.53 -6.17
C ARG A 193 0.02 -17.01 -6.11
N ALA A 194 -1.14 -16.50 -6.53
CA ALA A 194 -1.52 -15.12 -6.26
C ALA A 194 -2.06 -14.99 -4.83
N ARG A 195 -2.06 -13.77 -4.30
CA ARG A 195 -2.50 -13.49 -2.93
C ARG A 195 -3.47 -12.32 -2.88
N THR A 196 -4.59 -12.51 -2.20
CA THR A 196 -5.53 -11.46 -1.77
C THR A 196 -5.50 -11.33 -0.25
N ILE A 197 -6.28 -10.41 0.32
CA ILE A 197 -6.44 -10.28 1.78
C ILE A 197 -7.07 -11.54 2.42
N VAL A 198 -7.81 -12.33 1.65
CA VAL A 198 -8.47 -13.55 2.13
C VAL A 198 -7.53 -14.76 2.11
N GLY A 199 -6.57 -14.78 1.18
CA GLY A 199 -5.53 -15.80 1.17
C GLY A 199 -4.88 -16.03 -0.20
N LEU A 200 -4.17 -17.14 -0.28
CA LEU A 200 -3.50 -17.61 -1.49
C LEU A 200 -4.48 -18.26 -2.46
N SER A 201 -4.06 -18.35 -3.73
CA SER A 201 -4.81 -19.07 -4.77
C SER A 201 -5.25 -20.46 -4.33
N THR A 202 -6.47 -20.83 -4.71
CA THR A 202 -7.04 -22.17 -4.41
C THR A 202 -6.20 -23.28 -5.03
N SER A 203 -5.68 -23.06 -6.24
CA SER A 203 -4.74 -23.94 -6.93
C SER A 203 -3.46 -23.18 -7.30
N PRO A 204 -2.28 -23.83 -7.21
CA PRO A 204 -1.03 -23.24 -7.68
C PRO A 204 -0.86 -23.46 -9.19
N ALA A 205 -0.28 -22.48 -9.88
CA ALA A 205 0.37 -22.75 -11.16
C ALA A 205 1.68 -23.50 -10.90
N MET A 206 2.02 -24.49 -11.73
CA MET A 206 3.17 -25.37 -11.50
C MET A 206 3.97 -25.60 -12.78
N ILE A 207 5.29 -25.62 -12.64
CA ILE A 207 6.22 -26.05 -13.69
C ILE A 207 7.30 -26.96 -13.10
N GLU A 208 7.92 -27.76 -13.97
CA GLU A 208 9.14 -28.51 -13.65
C GLU A 208 10.22 -28.20 -14.67
N LEU A 209 11.44 -27.98 -14.20
CA LEU A 209 12.58 -27.69 -15.04
C LEU A 209 13.89 -28.05 -14.36
N THR A 210 14.93 -28.25 -15.15
CA THR A 210 16.28 -28.56 -14.68
C THR A 210 17.16 -27.34 -14.81
N THR A 211 17.87 -26.99 -13.74
CA THR A 211 18.89 -25.92 -13.77
C THR A 211 20.05 -26.30 -14.69
N ASN A 212 20.79 -25.33 -15.22
CA ASN A 212 21.93 -25.63 -16.09
C ASN A 212 23.13 -26.18 -15.30
N TYR A 213 24.19 -26.56 -16.02
CA TYR A 213 25.49 -26.82 -15.40
C TYR A 213 26.08 -25.52 -14.85
N SER A 214 26.76 -25.61 -13.70
CA SER A 214 27.46 -24.47 -13.11
C SER A 214 28.65 -24.07 -13.98
N LEU A 215 28.72 -22.78 -14.30
CA LEU A 215 29.83 -22.16 -15.01
C LEU A 215 30.40 -21.02 -14.16
N VAL A 216 31.68 -20.70 -14.37
CA VAL A 216 32.28 -19.53 -13.73
C VAL A 216 31.66 -18.27 -14.33
N PRO A 217 31.04 -17.38 -13.52
CA PRO A 217 30.44 -16.15 -14.04
C PRO A 217 31.47 -15.28 -14.77
N SER A 218 31.00 -14.54 -15.76
CA SER A 218 31.80 -13.47 -16.36
C SER A 218 32.07 -12.37 -15.33
N LYS A 219 33.17 -11.65 -15.52
CA LYS A 219 33.55 -10.54 -14.65
C LYS A 219 32.42 -9.50 -14.58
N PRO A 220 31.79 -9.29 -13.41
CA PRO A 220 30.67 -8.37 -13.32
C PRO A 220 31.14 -6.92 -13.40
N LYS A 221 30.26 -6.06 -13.92
CA LYS A 221 30.44 -4.61 -13.94
C LYS A 221 29.32 -3.97 -13.13
N PHE A 222 29.65 -2.92 -12.40
CA PHE A 222 28.69 -2.16 -11.62
C PHE A 222 28.95 -0.66 -11.75
N PHE A 223 27.96 0.12 -11.34
CA PHE A 223 28.09 1.55 -11.18
C PHE A 223 27.43 2.00 -9.88
N VAL A 224 27.84 3.16 -9.37
CA VAL A 224 27.26 3.75 -8.17
C VAL A 224 26.08 4.62 -8.58
N SER A 225 24.86 4.17 -8.28
CA SER A 225 23.63 4.85 -8.69
C SER A 225 23.24 5.97 -7.74
N TYR A 226 23.53 5.82 -6.44
CA TYR A 226 23.23 6.83 -5.43
C TYR A 226 24.29 6.83 -4.33
N ARG A 227 24.55 8.01 -3.75
CA ARG A 227 25.45 8.18 -2.60
C ARG A 227 24.72 8.97 -1.53
N GLY A 228 24.71 8.45 -0.31
CA GLY A 228 24.22 9.13 0.88
C GLY A 228 25.35 9.49 1.85
N PRO A 229 25.01 10.07 3.01
CA PRO A 229 25.98 10.40 4.06
C PRO A 229 26.72 9.18 4.61
N THR A 230 26.03 8.05 4.75
CA THR A 230 26.52 6.83 5.43
C THR A 230 26.21 5.55 4.64
N PHE A 231 25.89 5.67 3.36
CA PHE A 231 25.58 4.55 2.48
C PHE A 231 25.78 4.92 1.02
N PHE A 232 25.85 3.93 0.14
CA PHE A 232 25.74 4.12 -1.30
C PHE A 232 25.06 2.91 -1.95
N ASN A 233 24.47 3.13 -3.12
CA ASN A 233 23.77 2.11 -3.89
C ASN A 233 24.67 1.66 -5.04
N VAL A 234 24.88 0.35 -5.12
CA VAL A 234 25.59 -0.32 -6.21
C VAL A 234 24.56 -0.94 -7.12
N SER A 235 24.51 -0.51 -8.38
CA SER A 235 23.60 -1.05 -9.39
C SER A 235 24.38 -1.77 -10.48
N PHE A 236 23.79 -2.84 -11.02
CA PHE A 236 24.42 -3.69 -12.02
C PHE A 236 23.37 -4.30 -12.95
N ASP A 237 23.82 -4.69 -14.14
CA ASP A 237 22.99 -5.36 -15.14
C ASP A 237 23.62 -6.70 -15.53
N PRO A 238 22.98 -7.83 -15.19
CA PRO A 238 23.46 -9.15 -15.62
C PRO A 238 23.27 -9.45 -17.11
N THR A 239 22.38 -8.74 -17.81
CA THR A 239 22.05 -9.05 -19.22
C THR A 239 23.19 -8.72 -20.19
N ILE A 240 24.09 -7.81 -19.78
CA ILE A 240 25.29 -7.45 -20.55
C ILE A 240 26.45 -8.45 -20.34
N MET A 241 26.28 -9.46 -19.49
CA MET A 241 27.31 -10.46 -19.20
C MET A 241 27.09 -11.71 -20.06
N THR A 242 28.17 -12.25 -20.64
CA THR A 242 28.09 -13.48 -21.43
C THR A 242 27.63 -14.68 -20.60
N ILE A 243 28.16 -14.78 -19.37
CA ILE A 243 27.77 -15.79 -18.39
C ILE A 243 27.40 -15.04 -17.12
N PRO A 244 26.12 -14.67 -16.90
CA PRO A 244 25.71 -14.03 -15.66
C PRO A 244 25.81 -14.99 -14.48
N GLY A 245 26.05 -14.46 -13.28
CA GLY A 245 25.82 -15.21 -12.04
C GLY A 245 24.32 -15.26 -11.69
N SER A 246 23.93 -16.23 -10.86
CA SER A 246 22.57 -16.33 -10.30
C SER A 246 22.40 -15.57 -8.98
N LEU A 247 23.52 -15.22 -8.33
CA LEU A 247 23.59 -14.50 -7.06
C LEU A 247 24.62 -13.38 -7.13
N TYR A 248 24.35 -12.28 -6.43
CA TYR A 248 25.22 -11.12 -6.36
C TYR A 248 25.32 -10.60 -4.94
N TYR A 249 26.49 -10.10 -4.57
CA TYR A 249 26.70 -9.37 -3.33
C TYR A 249 27.89 -8.43 -3.48
N VAL A 250 27.99 -7.43 -2.61
CA VAL A 250 29.09 -6.46 -2.64
C VAL A 250 30.06 -6.74 -1.50
N GLN A 251 31.34 -6.86 -1.84
CA GLN A 251 32.44 -6.80 -0.88
C GLN A 251 32.95 -5.36 -0.80
N TYR A 252 33.07 -4.84 0.42
CA TYR A 252 33.57 -3.49 0.64
C TYR A 252 34.50 -3.41 1.85
N LYS A 253 35.47 -2.52 1.77
CA LYS A 253 36.35 -2.18 2.91
C LYS A 253 36.76 -0.71 2.84
N GLU A 254 37.09 -0.14 3.98
CA GLU A 254 37.60 1.23 4.02
C GLU A 254 38.99 1.31 3.39
N ASP A 255 39.23 2.38 2.63
CA ASP A 255 40.53 2.66 2.00
C ASP A 255 41.49 3.28 3.01
N GLU A 256 41.96 2.47 3.96
CA GLU A 256 42.98 2.87 4.94
C GLU A 256 44.38 2.62 4.38
N ARG A 257 45.25 3.64 4.49
CA ARG A 257 46.62 3.59 3.95
C ARG A 257 47.56 2.63 4.70
N ASP A 258 47.21 2.21 5.92
CA ASP A 258 48.07 1.43 6.84
C ASP A 258 47.59 0.00 7.12
N GLY A 259 46.54 -0.47 6.43
CA GLY A 259 46.39 -1.88 6.08
C GLY A 259 46.03 -2.88 7.18
N GLU A 260 44.84 -2.77 7.80
CA GLU A 260 44.17 -3.92 8.46
C GLU A 260 42.64 -3.99 8.24
N SER A 261 42.09 -3.26 7.26
CA SER A 261 40.64 -3.33 7.01
C SER A 261 40.24 -4.65 6.30
N ILE A 262 39.41 -5.46 6.96
CA ILE A 262 38.84 -6.70 6.41
C ILE A 262 37.66 -6.34 5.48
N PHE A 263 37.55 -7.06 4.35
CA PHE A 263 36.37 -6.96 3.48
C PHE A 263 35.11 -7.41 4.22
N LYS A 264 34.16 -6.49 4.36
CA LYS A 264 32.78 -6.79 4.76
C LYS A 264 31.98 -7.19 3.51
N ARG A 265 30.90 -7.94 3.71
CA ARG A 265 29.98 -8.35 2.63
C ARG A 265 28.54 -7.93 2.93
N THR A 266 27.80 -7.57 1.89
CA THR A 266 26.35 -7.36 1.98
C THR A 266 25.59 -8.69 2.04
N TYR A 267 24.28 -8.62 2.23
CA TYR A 267 23.41 -9.76 1.96
C TYR A 267 23.45 -10.13 0.48
N VAL A 268 23.20 -11.40 0.20
CA VAL A 268 23.19 -11.94 -1.17
C VAL A 268 21.82 -11.68 -1.79
N VAL A 269 21.82 -11.17 -3.01
CA VAL A 269 20.61 -10.92 -3.80
C VAL A 269 20.62 -11.76 -5.08
N SER A 270 19.44 -12.18 -5.53
CA SER A 270 19.26 -12.80 -6.84
C SER A 270 18.49 -11.90 -7.80
N ASN A 271 17.32 -11.43 -7.35
CA ASN A 271 16.38 -10.67 -8.17
C ASN A 271 16.70 -9.17 -8.22
N ASP A 272 17.23 -8.62 -7.13
CA ASP A 272 17.48 -7.19 -7.01
C ASP A 272 18.68 -6.76 -7.85
N ARG A 273 18.50 -5.68 -8.61
CA ARG A 273 19.55 -5.09 -9.47
C ARG A 273 20.35 -3.99 -8.77
N THR A 274 19.97 -3.66 -7.55
CA THR A 274 20.61 -2.62 -6.74
C THR A 274 20.83 -3.15 -5.34
N ILE A 275 22.07 -3.06 -4.87
CA ILE A 275 22.50 -3.47 -3.54
C ILE A 275 22.86 -2.21 -2.75
N ILE A 276 22.25 -2.04 -1.60
CA ILE A 276 22.56 -0.94 -0.69
C ILE A 276 23.73 -1.36 0.20
N VAL A 277 24.83 -0.60 0.15
CA VAL A 277 25.98 -0.80 1.01
C VAL A 277 25.87 0.14 2.20
N SER A 278 25.53 -0.43 3.35
CA SER A 278 25.31 0.29 4.61
C SER A 278 25.48 -0.65 5.82
N PRO A 279 25.69 -0.11 7.04
CA PRO A 279 26.05 1.27 7.36
C PRO A 279 27.54 1.57 7.14
N LEU A 280 27.86 2.80 6.74
CA LEU A 280 29.23 3.28 6.46
C LEU A 280 29.54 4.58 7.21
N GLU A 281 30.83 4.90 7.34
CA GLU A 281 31.26 6.16 7.93
C GLU A 281 31.07 7.34 6.97
N PRO A 282 30.70 8.53 7.50
CA PRO A 282 30.50 9.72 6.70
C PRO A 282 31.82 10.36 6.25
N GLY A 283 31.94 10.64 4.95
CA GLY A 283 33.09 11.29 4.33
C GLY A 283 34.30 10.37 4.12
N LYS A 284 34.13 9.05 4.29
CA LYS A 284 35.19 8.05 4.04
C LYS A 284 35.06 7.45 2.64
N THR A 285 36.18 6.93 2.14
CA THR A 285 36.27 6.24 0.86
C THR A 285 36.40 4.75 1.08
N TYR A 286 35.64 3.98 0.31
CA TYR A 286 35.58 2.52 0.40
C TYR A 286 36.01 1.88 -0.91
N ILE A 287 36.86 0.87 -0.83
CA ILE A 287 37.13 -0.07 -1.92
C ILE A 287 35.92 -0.98 -2.03
N THR A 288 35.26 -0.95 -3.19
CA THR A 288 34.01 -1.67 -3.46
C THR A 288 34.22 -2.63 -4.62
N ILE A 289 33.75 -3.87 -4.44
CA ILE A 289 33.85 -4.96 -5.42
C ILE A 289 32.50 -5.66 -5.49
N LEU A 290 31.91 -5.73 -6.68
CA LEU A 290 30.75 -6.57 -6.94
C LEU A 290 31.22 -8.01 -7.17
N VAL A 291 30.57 -8.97 -6.50
CA VAL A 291 30.83 -10.39 -6.68
C VAL A 291 29.61 -11.02 -7.34
N ALA A 292 29.83 -11.68 -8.48
CA ALA A 292 28.84 -12.53 -9.12
C ALA A 292 29.14 -13.99 -8.78
N GLY A 293 28.14 -14.72 -8.33
CA GLY A 293 28.24 -16.11 -7.92
C GLY A 293 27.26 -17.00 -8.65
N ASP A 294 27.66 -18.26 -8.85
CA ASP A 294 26.82 -19.33 -9.37
C ASP A 294 26.97 -20.59 -8.49
N GLY A 295 26.62 -20.44 -7.21
CA GLY A 295 26.74 -21.47 -6.17
C GLY A 295 28.03 -21.41 -5.36
N ILE A 296 28.33 -22.51 -4.66
CA ILE A 296 29.36 -22.56 -3.61
C ILE A 296 30.80 -22.45 -4.17
N ARG A 297 31.04 -22.72 -5.46
CA ARG A 297 32.40 -22.89 -6.01
C ARG A 297 32.76 -21.97 -7.17
N ALA A 298 31.85 -21.15 -7.66
CA ALA A 298 32.04 -20.34 -8.86
C ALA A 298 31.68 -18.88 -8.57
N GLU A 299 32.66 -18.10 -8.12
CA GLU A 299 32.53 -16.66 -7.91
C GLU A 299 33.51 -15.90 -8.78
N THR A 300 33.08 -14.75 -9.31
CA THR A 300 33.95 -13.83 -10.03
C THR A 300 33.75 -12.41 -9.53
N LYS A 301 34.87 -11.76 -9.26
CA LYS A 301 34.93 -10.40 -8.70
C LYS A 301 35.05 -9.37 -9.82
N SER A 302 34.35 -8.25 -9.68
CA SER A 302 34.52 -7.09 -10.54
C SER A 302 35.89 -6.44 -10.36
N ASP A 303 36.17 -5.42 -11.16
CA ASP A 303 37.21 -4.45 -10.82
C ASP A 303 36.89 -3.75 -9.49
N ARG A 304 37.95 -3.37 -8.77
CA ARG A 304 37.84 -2.54 -7.57
C ARG A 304 37.49 -1.11 -7.96
N GLN A 305 36.51 -0.54 -7.28
CA GLN A 305 36.14 0.87 -7.43
C GLN A 305 36.19 1.58 -6.08
N LEU A 306 36.78 2.77 -6.05
CA LEU A 306 36.79 3.64 -4.89
C LEU A 306 35.49 4.46 -4.86
N VAL A 307 34.74 4.36 -3.77
CA VAL A 307 33.46 5.03 -3.60
C VAL A 307 33.45 5.79 -2.28
N SER A 308 33.30 7.11 -2.36
CA SER A 308 33.22 7.98 -1.17
C SER A 308 31.78 8.26 -0.78
N THR A 309 31.48 8.21 0.51
CA THR A 309 30.19 8.69 1.05
C THR A 309 30.14 10.22 1.01
N LEU A 310 28.94 10.81 0.93
CA LEU A 310 28.79 12.27 0.84
C LEU A 310 29.16 13.02 2.14
N GLY A 311 29.24 12.30 3.26
CA GLY A 311 29.46 12.89 4.58
C GLY A 311 28.21 13.56 5.17
N LYS A 312 28.32 14.06 6.41
CA LYS A 312 27.27 14.92 6.98
C LYS A 312 27.33 16.28 6.29
N ASP A 313 26.18 16.78 5.87
CA ASP A 313 26.04 18.10 5.26
C ASP A 313 26.58 19.15 6.24
N ARG A 314 27.79 19.68 5.98
CA ARG A 314 28.44 20.73 6.79
C ARG A 314 27.88 22.11 6.46
N ARG A 315 26.58 22.21 6.21
CA ARG A 315 25.95 23.53 6.17
C ARG A 315 25.99 24.07 7.60
N PRO A 316 26.58 25.25 7.84
CA PRO A 316 26.55 25.83 9.17
C PRO A 316 25.08 25.98 9.55
N ARG A 317 24.67 25.25 10.59
CA ARG A 317 23.34 25.44 11.17
C ARG A 317 23.33 26.88 11.71
N PHE A 318 22.24 27.63 11.56
CA PHE A 318 22.17 29.02 12.06
C PHE A 318 22.53 29.12 13.57
N SER A 319 22.35 28.03 14.33
CA SER A 319 22.75 27.88 15.73
C SER A 319 24.26 27.85 15.99
N ASP A 320 25.08 27.58 14.96
CA ASP A 320 26.53 27.38 15.09
C ASP A 320 27.31 28.66 14.70
N ALA A 321 26.60 29.77 14.52
CA ALA A 321 27.14 31.07 14.16
C ALA A 321 27.32 31.97 15.42
N PRO A 322 28.55 32.19 15.90
CA PRO A 322 28.80 33.02 17.10
C PRO A 322 28.27 34.46 16.94
N TRP A 323 28.24 34.97 15.72
CA TRP A 323 27.70 36.30 15.41
C TRP A 323 26.18 36.38 15.64
N PHE A 324 25.44 35.29 15.42
CA PHE A 324 23.98 35.26 15.61
C PHE A 324 23.62 35.26 17.10
N ILE A 325 24.37 34.51 17.91
CA ILE A 325 24.26 34.55 19.38
C ILE A 325 24.58 35.95 19.89
N GLY A 326 25.63 36.59 19.37
CA GLY A 326 25.99 37.98 19.72
C GLY A 326 24.91 38.99 19.32
N LEU A 327 24.30 38.83 18.14
CA LEU A 327 23.20 39.69 17.68
C LEU A 327 21.97 39.55 18.59
N LEU A 328 21.61 38.33 18.97
CA LEU A 328 20.45 38.05 19.83
C LEU A 328 20.66 38.62 21.25
N ILE A 329 21.87 38.50 21.80
CA ILE A 329 22.24 39.12 23.09
C ILE A 329 22.20 40.65 23.01
N SER A 330 22.72 41.24 21.93
CA SER A 330 22.70 42.70 21.73
C SER A 330 21.28 43.25 21.66
N LEU A 331 20.38 42.56 20.95
CA LEU A 331 18.96 42.91 20.87
C LEU A 331 18.29 42.88 22.26
N ILE A 332 18.57 41.84 23.05
CA ILE A 332 18.03 41.72 24.42
C ILE A 332 18.55 42.87 25.31
N ILE A 333 19.84 43.20 25.24
CA ILE A 333 20.42 44.31 26.01
C ILE A 333 19.79 45.64 25.61
N LEU A 334 19.58 45.89 24.32
CA LEU A 334 18.94 47.11 23.83
C LEU A 334 17.50 47.25 24.35
N VAL A 335 16.74 46.15 24.37
CA VAL A 335 15.39 46.13 24.95
C VAL A 335 15.43 46.39 26.46
N ILE A 336 16.37 45.80 27.19
CA ILE A 336 16.54 46.05 28.64
C ILE A 336 16.89 47.51 28.90
N VAL A 337 17.78 48.11 28.11
CA VAL A 337 18.13 49.53 28.23
C VAL A 337 16.93 50.41 27.92
N LEU A 338 16.13 50.11 26.90
CA LEU A 338 14.88 50.83 26.61
C LEU A 338 13.90 50.73 27.78
N ILE A 339 13.72 49.54 28.36
CA ILE A 339 12.86 49.34 29.54
C ILE A 339 13.41 50.15 30.72
N ALA A 340 14.72 50.13 30.97
CA ALA A 340 15.35 50.91 32.03
C ALA A 340 15.18 52.43 31.83
N VAL A 341 15.33 52.93 30.60
CA VAL A 341 15.08 54.33 30.26
C VAL A 341 13.61 54.68 30.45
N CYS A 342 12.68 53.82 30.02
CA CYS A 342 11.24 53.99 30.29
C CYS A 342 10.94 54.05 31.81
N VAL A 343 11.57 53.19 32.61
CA VAL A 343 11.42 53.18 34.07
C VAL A 343 12.09 54.40 34.74
N LEU A 344 13.19 54.92 34.18
CA LEU A 344 13.87 56.10 34.71
C LEU A 344 13.17 57.41 34.31
N MET A 345 12.62 57.48 33.09
CA MET A 345 11.81 58.62 32.65
C MET A 345 10.47 58.68 33.37
N THR A 346 9.87 57.53 33.72
CA THR A 346 8.68 57.51 34.58
C THR A 346 8.98 57.90 36.04
N ARG A 347 10.23 57.75 36.52
CA ARG A 347 10.64 58.16 37.88
C ARG A 347 11.04 59.62 38.04
N LYS A 348 11.35 60.35 36.96
CA LYS A 348 11.79 61.77 37.01
C LYS A 348 10.72 62.79 36.64
N GLY A 349 9.51 62.38 36.26
CA GLY A 349 8.40 63.29 35.97
C GLY A 349 7.55 63.62 37.20
N GLY A 350 8.04 64.50 38.08
CA GLY A 350 7.25 65.01 39.21
C GLY A 350 7.70 66.38 39.73
N LYS A 351 6.87 67.41 39.44
CA LYS A 351 6.76 68.79 39.98
C LYS A 351 7.46 69.94 39.24
N TYR A 352 6.65 70.88 38.75
CA TYR A 352 6.97 72.30 38.53
C TYR A 352 5.88 73.17 39.19
N PRO A 353 6.23 74.32 39.81
CA PRO A 353 5.33 75.46 39.97
C PRO A 353 5.79 76.68 39.12
N GLU A 354 4.86 77.08 38.26
CA GLU A 354 4.45 78.38 37.70
C GLU A 354 5.15 79.68 38.17
N GLN A 355 5.71 80.47 37.22
CA GLN A 355 5.45 81.91 37.08
C GLN A 355 5.97 82.46 35.73
N ASP A 356 5.14 83.31 35.13
CA ASP A 356 5.17 83.72 33.72
C ASP A 356 6.25 84.75 33.33
N LEU A 357 6.93 84.41 32.22
CA LEU A 357 7.23 85.20 31.02
C LEU A 357 7.25 86.73 31.10
N ILE A 358 8.36 87.36 30.65
CA ILE A 358 8.38 88.33 29.53
C ILE A 358 9.79 88.32 28.85
N HIS A 359 9.90 87.96 27.56
CA HIS A 359 10.32 88.83 26.42
C HIS A 359 10.94 88.10 25.20
N GLY A 360 10.43 88.46 24.00
CA GLY A 360 11.06 88.38 22.67
C GLY A 360 10.48 87.28 21.76
N ASP A 361 9.45 87.56 20.96
CA ASP A 361 9.50 87.88 19.50
C ASP A 361 10.31 86.85 18.69
N ASP A 362 9.85 86.23 17.60
CA ASP A 362 8.69 86.42 16.73
C ASP A 362 8.49 85.14 15.88
N ASP A 363 7.29 85.03 15.28
CA ASP A 363 6.91 84.22 14.09
C ASP A 363 6.35 82.77 14.21
N ASP A 364 5.06 82.68 13.82
CA ASP A 364 4.30 81.60 13.17
C ASP A 364 3.40 80.59 13.95
N LYS A 365 2.08 80.96 14.00
CA LYS A 365 0.80 80.19 13.86
C LYS A 365 0.53 78.92 14.71
N PHE A 366 -0.57 78.76 15.47
CA PHE A 366 -1.88 79.44 15.40
C PHE A 366 -3.13 78.54 15.19
N THR A 367 -3.44 77.58 16.10
CA THR A 367 -4.76 76.93 16.42
C THR A 367 -5.45 75.90 15.48
N ASP A 368 -6.23 74.90 15.94
CA ASP A 368 -7.25 74.97 17.01
C ASP A 368 -7.84 73.64 17.59
N TYR A 369 -8.37 73.79 18.83
CA TYR A 369 -9.46 73.14 19.61
C TYR A 369 -9.70 71.62 19.85
N ASN A 370 -9.90 71.34 21.14
CA ASN A 370 -10.78 70.33 21.75
C ASN A 370 -12.24 70.37 21.23
N ARG A 371 -12.88 69.19 21.23
CA ARG A 371 -14.29 68.89 21.56
C ARG A 371 -14.91 67.95 20.51
N ALA A 372 -15.32 66.76 20.94
CA ALA A 372 -16.61 66.23 20.51
C ALA A 372 -17.50 66.33 21.75
N PRO A 373 -18.69 66.94 21.65
CA PRO A 373 -19.80 66.11 21.18
C PRO A 373 -20.90 66.83 20.37
N SER A 374 -21.65 65.95 19.72
CA SER A 374 -23.11 65.94 19.56
C SER A 374 -23.76 66.92 18.59
N ASP A 375 -24.44 66.26 17.63
CA ASP A 375 -25.78 66.56 17.13
C ASP A 375 -25.82 67.59 15.98
N LEU A 376 -26.22 67.25 14.74
CA LEU A 376 -27.32 66.38 14.31
C LEU A 376 -27.31 66.19 12.78
N SER A 377 -28.00 65.16 12.32
CA SER A 377 -28.58 64.95 10.97
C SER A 377 -27.68 64.51 9.80
N MET A 378 -27.55 63.19 9.64
CA MET A 378 -28.23 62.42 8.59
C MET A 378 -28.14 60.95 9.03
N GLY A 379 -29.26 60.28 9.31
CA GLY A 379 -30.04 59.60 8.27
C GLY A 379 -29.33 58.28 7.93
N GLU A 380 -29.63 57.15 8.60
CA GLU A 380 -30.64 56.18 8.13
C GLU A 380 -30.35 55.80 6.65
N ILE A 381 -29.94 54.58 6.27
CA ILE A 381 -30.65 53.28 6.32
C ILE A 381 -29.70 52.14 5.87
N ASP A 382 -29.96 50.93 6.40
CA ASP A 382 -29.64 49.53 5.99
C ASP A 382 -28.20 49.08 5.67
N ASP A 383 -27.64 48.10 6.39
CA ASP A 383 -27.99 46.66 6.55
C ASP A 383 -27.69 45.79 5.32
N GLU A 384 -26.54 45.11 5.33
CA GLU A 384 -26.56 43.64 5.28
C GLU A 384 -25.23 43.00 5.76
N LYS A 385 -25.36 42.15 6.78
CA LYS A 385 -24.55 40.94 7.06
C LYS A 385 -23.07 41.10 7.42
N ARG A 386 -22.80 41.14 8.73
CA ARG A 386 -22.23 39.97 9.48
C ARG A 386 -22.08 40.26 10.99
N ARG A 387 -23.12 39.91 11.73
CA ARG A 387 -23.15 39.57 13.17
C ARG A 387 -23.10 38.01 13.21
N THR A 388 -22.46 37.28 14.13
CA THR A 388 -22.41 37.41 15.59
C THR A 388 -21.36 36.45 16.19
N TYR A 389 -20.46 37.03 17.00
CA TYR A 389 -20.02 36.69 18.36
C TYR A 389 -19.79 35.24 18.86
N LEU A 390 -18.54 35.06 19.33
CA LEU A 390 -18.10 34.32 20.52
C LEU A 390 -18.76 34.84 21.81
N VAL A 391 -19.13 33.93 22.72
CA VAL A 391 -19.03 33.97 24.21
C VAL A 391 -19.37 32.52 24.65
N LYS A 392 -18.58 31.76 25.42
CA LYS A 392 -18.27 31.95 26.85
C LYS A 392 -17.18 30.96 27.33
N TYR A 393 -16.30 31.46 28.18
CA TYR A 393 -15.30 30.76 29.00
C TYR A 393 -15.88 30.24 30.34
N GLY A 394 -15.13 29.34 30.99
CA GLY A 394 -15.16 29.01 32.44
C GLY A 394 -15.36 27.51 32.67
N GLU A 395 -14.33 26.67 32.90
CA GLU A 395 -13.41 26.58 34.06
C GLU A 395 -14.14 26.27 35.38
N SER A 396 -14.00 25.04 35.91
CA SER A 396 -13.14 24.75 37.06
C SER A 396 -13.22 23.28 37.53
N ASP A 397 -12.11 22.86 38.14
CA ASP A 397 -11.94 21.89 39.24
C ASP A 397 -11.91 20.38 38.98
N GLY A 398 -10.73 19.82 39.27
CA GLY A 398 -10.49 18.39 39.42
C GLY A 398 -10.73 17.89 40.84
N VAL A 399 -10.75 16.57 40.98
CA VAL A 399 -10.56 15.85 42.23
C VAL A 399 -9.80 14.56 41.93
N ALA A 400 -8.70 14.38 42.64
CA ALA A 400 -7.94 13.14 42.75
C ALA A 400 -8.74 12.08 43.52
N ASN A 401 -8.55 10.80 43.22
CA ASN A 401 -8.61 9.80 44.29
C ASN A 401 -7.64 8.66 44.02
N ASP A 402 -6.73 8.53 44.98
CA ASP A 402 -5.83 7.41 45.24
C ASP A 402 -6.57 6.41 46.15
N GLY A 403 -6.15 5.13 46.19
CA GLY A 403 -6.49 4.24 47.31
C GLY A 403 -7.08 2.84 47.02
N GLN A 404 -6.20 1.92 46.61
CA GLN A 404 -5.80 0.69 47.35
C GLN A 404 -6.71 -0.56 47.53
N HIS A 405 -6.14 -1.73 47.11
CA HIS A 405 -6.12 -3.11 47.69
C HIS A 405 -7.46 -3.83 48.02
N ASP A 406 -7.70 -5.15 47.82
CA ASP A 406 -6.87 -6.35 48.02
C ASP A 406 -7.39 -7.59 47.23
N ASP A 407 -6.44 -8.48 46.88
CA ASP A 407 -6.42 -9.96 46.84
C ASP A 407 -7.68 -10.83 46.57
N GLN A 408 -7.57 -11.76 45.60
CA GLN A 408 -7.29 -13.19 45.87
C GLN A 408 -7.33 -14.13 44.63
N LYS A 409 -6.21 -14.86 44.46
CA LYS A 409 -6.04 -16.32 44.23
C LYS A 409 -6.60 -17.05 42.99
N ASN A 410 -5.61 -17.64 42.28
CA ASN A 410 -5.47 -19.06 41.86
C ASN A 410 -6.69 -19.81 41.30
N PHE A 411 -6.52 -20.42 40.12
CA PHE A 411 -6.55 -21.88 39.99
C PHE A 411 -5.72 -22.39 38.80
N SER A 412 -5.01 -23.49 39.08
CA SER A 412 -4.14 -24.28 38.22
C SER A 412 -4.93 -25.39 37.53
N THR A 413 -4.47 -25.80 36.33
CA THR A 413 -4.39 -27.17 35.77
C THR A 413 -5.59 -28.12 35.85
N ALA A 414 -6.04 -28.64 34.69
CA ALA A 414 -5.96 -30.06 34.33
C ALA A 414 -6.70 -30.38 33.00
N VAL A 415 -5.96 -30.93 32.04
CA VAL A 415 -6.11 -32.24 31.34
C VAL A 415 -5.43 -32.15 29.97
#